data_AF-A0A101FM69-F1
#
_entry.id   AF-A0A101FM69-F1
#
_cell.length_a   1.000
_cell.length_b   1.000
_cell.length_c   1.000
_cell.angle_alpha   90.00
_cell.angle_beta   90.00
_cell.angle_gamma   90.00
#
_symmetry.space_group_name_H-M   'P 1'
#
loop_
_entity.id
_entity.type
_entity.pdbx_description
1 polymer ?
#
loop_
_entity_poly.entity_id
_entity_poly.type
_entity_poly.pdbx_seq_one_letter_code
_entity_poly.pdbx_strand_id
1 'polypeptide(L)'
;MDLSRERAWQLLVSHNKEDAHLKHALAVEAAMRHFARRAGEDEELWGIVGLLHDLDYEKFPTIEEHTRKAAIWLEEEGYPPEVIRAVQAHGWDINGVEPRSLMEKTIYALDELTGFVIAVALVRPSKSLNDLEVKSVKKKWKDKAFARGVDRTVIEKGAELLGEPLDVLIQEVIYALRPIEKELGLG
;
A
#
# COMPACT_ATOMS: atom_id res chain seq x y z
N MET A 1 23.80 9.55 -0.47
CA MET A 1 22.68 9.42 0.49
C MET A 1 22.37 7.94 0.62
N ASP A 2 22.02 7.47 1.80
CA ASP A 2 21.65 6.08 2.02
C ASP A 2 20.15 5.89 1.77
N LEU A 3 19.80 5.18 0.70
CA LEU A 3 18.42 4.82 0.33
C LEU A 3 18.13 3.39 0.77
N SER A 4 18.46 3.05 2.01
CA SER A 4 18.22 1.72 2.59
C SER A 4 16.81 1.62 3.15
N ARG A 5 16.21 0.42 3.08
CA ARG A 5 15.00 0.09 3.83
C ARG A 5 15.13 0.43 5.31
N GLU A 6 16.28 0.19 5.94
CA GLU A 6 16.50 0.49 7.36
C GLU A 6 16.32 1.97 7.66
N ARG A 7 16.83 2.85 6.79
CA ARG A 7 16.65 4.29 6.94
C ARG A 7 15.19 4.70 6.75
N ALA A 8 14.51 4.14 5.74
CA ALA A 8 13.08 4.35 5.52
C ALA A 8 12.25 3.90 6.73
N TRP A 9 12.55 2.74 7.31
CA TRP A 9 11.90 2.25 8.52
C TRP A 9 12.09 3.19 9.70
N GLN A 10 13.32 3.67 9.95
CA GLN A 10 13.60 4.62 11.02
C GLN A 10 12.82 5.93 10.85
N LEU A 11 12.71 6.42 9.61
CA LEU A 11 11.91 7.60 9.31
C LEU A 11 10.43 7.35 9.58
N LEU A 12 9.86 6.25 9.06
CA LEU A 12 8.47 5.86 9.29
C LEU A 12 8.13 5.82 10.78
N VAL A 13 8.90 5.07 11.58
CA VAL A 13 8.62 4.91 13.01
C VAL A 13 8.87 6.17 13.81
N SER A 14 9.55 7.19 13.26
CA SER A 14 9.69 8.50 13.91
C SER A 14 8.44 9.37 13.73
N HIS A 15 7.61 9.11 12.72
CA HIS A 15 6.36 9.83 12.44
C HIS A 15 5.10 9.05 12.82
N ASN A 16 5.12 7.72 12.71
CA ASN A 16 3.99 6.84 13.01
C ASN A 16 4.32 5.90 14.19
N LYS A 17 3.43 5.79 15.16
CA LYS A 17 3.56 5.01 16.40
C LYS A 17 2.47 3.96 16.56
N GLU A 18 1.31 4.16 15.92
CA GLU A 18 0.21 3.20 16.00
C GLU A 18 0.56 1.91 15.25
N ASP A 19 0.38 0.77 15.93
CA ASP A 19 0.69 -0.56 15.40
C ASP A 19 -0.08 -0.85 14.10
N ALA A 20 -1.30 -0.32 13.96
CA ALA A 20 -2.09 -0.43 12.74
C ALA A 20 -1.43 0.27 11.54
N HIS A 21 -0.89 1.48 11.72
CA HIS A 21 -0.21 2.22 10.65
C HIS A 21 1.09 1.54 10.23
N LEU A 22 1.87 1.04 11.20
CA LEU A 22 3.11 0.33 10.91
C LEU A 22 2.86 -0.99 10.16
N LYS A 23 1.81 -1.73 10.54
CA LYS A 23 1.40 -2.95 9.83
C LYS A 23 0.89 -2.67 8.42
N HIS A 24 0.15 -1.57 8.24
CA HIS A 24 -0.28 -1.13 6.91
C HIS A 24 0.93 -0.83 6.01
N ALA A 25 1.89 -0.05 6.50
CA ALA A 25 3.12 0.23 5.77
C ALA A 25 3.91 -1.04 5.39
N LEU A 26 4.01 -2.01 6.30
CA LEU A 26 4.64 -3.32 6.01
C LEU A 26 3.87 -4.12 4.94
N ALA A 27 2.54 -4.08 4.97
CA ALA A 27 1.71 -4.74 3.97
C ALA A 27 1.93 -4.14 2.58
N VAL A 28 1.92 -2.81 2.48
CA VAL A 28 2.12 -2.09 1.22
C VAL A 28 3.57 -2.25 0.73
N GLU A 29 4.57 -2.22 1.61
CA GLU A 29 5.97 -2.57 1.27
C GLU A 29 6.05 -3.97 0.62
N ALA A 30 5.47 -4.99 1.25
CA ALA A 30 5.54 -6.36 0.74
C ALA A 30 4.83 -6.50 -0.61
N ALA A 31 3.68 -5.84 -0.78
CA ALA A 31 2.96 -5.77 -2.04
C ALA A 31 3.79 -5.10 -3.14
N MET A 32 4.39 -3.94 -2.86
CA MET A 32 5.23 -3.21 -3.80
C MET A 32 6.47 -4.02 -4.22
N ARG A 33 7.20 -4.62 -3.27
CA ARG A 33 8.35 -5.50 -3.57
C ARG A 33 7.94 -6.68 -4.46
N HIS A 34 6.79 -7.28 -4.18
CA HIS A 34 6.26 -8.39 -4.98
C HIS A 34 5.95 -7.98 -6.42
N PHE A 35 5.30 -6.84 -6.62
CA PHE A 35 4.99 -6.34 -7.96
C PHE A 35 6.23 -5.84 -8.70
N ALA A 36 7.23 -5.28 -8.01
CA ALA A 36 8.51 -4.93 -8.60
C ALA A 36 9.22 -6.16 -9.20
N ARG A 37 9.26 -7.28 -8.46
CA ARG A 37 9.79 -8.56 -8.99
C ARG A 37 9.08 -9.03 -10.24
N ARG A 38 7.76 -8.94 -10.26
CA ARG A 38 6.94 -9.34 -11.42
C ARG A 38 7.23 -8.45 -12.64
N ALA A 39 7.49 -7.17 -12.42
CA ALA A 39 7.79 -6.20 -13.45
C ALA A 39 9.28 -6.23 -13.90
N GLY A 40 10.17 -6.88 -13.15
CA GLY A 40 11.62 -6.81 -13.40
C GLY A 40 12.23 -5.46 -12.99
N GLU A 41 11.62 -4.81 -12.01
CA GLU A 41 11.96 -3.47 -11.51
C GLU A 41 12.72 -3.55 -10.17
N ASP A 42 13.20 -2.40 -9.69
CA ASP A 42 13.94 -2.31 -8.42
C ASP A 42 13.02 -2.56 -7.21
N GLU A 43 13.16 -3.75 -6.61
CA GLU A 43 12.41 -4.14 -5.41
C GLU A 43 12.64 -3.22 -4.21
N GLU A 44 13.85 -2.72 -4.03
CA GLU A 44 14.20 -1.91 -2.87
C GLU A 44 13.56 -0.52 -2.98
N LEU A 45 13.65 0.09 -4.17
CA LEU A 45 13.02 1.38 -4.45
C LEU A 45 11.49 1.31 -4.26
N TRP A 46 10.85 0.28 -4.82
CA TRP A 46 9.40 0.08 -4.70
C TRP A 46 8.98 -0.22 -3.26
N GLY A 47 9.79 -1.02 -2.56
CA GLY A 47 9.59 -1.30 -1.14
C GLY A 47 9.63 -0.04 -0.28
N ILE A 48 10.59 0.86 -0.53
CA ILE A 48 10.71 2.16 0.16
C ILE A 48 9.47 3.03 -0.10
N VAL A 49 8.99 3.10 -1.35
CA VAL A 49 7.74 3.80 -1.67
C VAL A 49 6.57 3.23 -0.88
N GLY A 50 6.42 1.91 -0.88
CA GLY A 50 5.35 1.25 -0.12
C GLY A 50 5.46 1.49 1.39
N LEU A 51 6.67 1.54 1.93
CA LEU A 51 6.88 1.77 3.35
C LEU A 51 6.61 3.22 3.79
N LEU A 52 6.83 4.19 2.91
CA LEU A 52 6.76 5.63 3.21
C LEU A 52 5.52 6.34 2.65
N HIS A 53 4.62 5.65 1.95
CA HIS A 53 3.45 6.27 1.31
C HIS A 53 2.60 7.09 2.32
N ASP A 54 2.35 6.52 3.49
CA ASP A 54 1.54 7.10 4.57
C ASP A 54 2.37 7.83 5.65
N LEU A 55 3.57 8.33 5.31
CA LEU A 55 4.48 8.91 6.31
C LEU A 55 3.82 10.05 7.13
N ASP A 56 2.87 10.77 6.57
CA ASP A 56 2.16 11.88 7.21
C ASP A 56 0.86 11.53 7.93
N TYR A 57 0.36 10.30 7.78
CA TYR A 57 -1.00 9.94 8.16
C TYR A 57 -1.31 10.17 9.65
N GLU A 58 -0.44 9.72 10.56
CA GLU A 58 -0.69 9.85 12.01
C GLU A 58 -0.60 11.30 12.52
N LYS A 59 0.24 12.13 11.89
CA LYS A 59 0.45 13.54 12.32
C LYS A 59 -0.53 14.50 11.66
N PHE A 60 -1.03 14.16 10.47
CA PHE A 60 -1.95 14.98 9.66
C PHE A 60 -3.09 14.12 9.13
N PRO A 61 -4.05 13.72 9.98
CA PRO A 61 -5.12 12.80 9.60
C PRO A 61 -6.18 13.43 8.69
N THR A 62 -6.07 14.73 8.39
CA THR A 62 -6.97 15.39 7.44
C THR A 62 -6.60 14.96 6.02
N ILE A 63 -7.56 14.40 5.31
CA ILE A 63 -7.37 13.93 3.94
C ILE A 63 -6.80 15.03 3.04
N GLU A 64 -7.12 16.30 3.30
CA GLU A 64 -6.65 17.46 2.53
C GLU A 64 -5.13 17.68 2.58
N GLU A 65 -4.45 17.28 3.66
CA GLU A 65 -2.99 17.46 3.81
C GLU A 65 -2.19 16.21 3.45
N HIS A 66 -2.85 15.05 3.45
CA HIS A 66 -2.23 13.76 3.18
C HIS A 66 -1.48 13.76 1.84
N THR A 67 -0.34 13.09 1.82
CA THR A 67 0.70 13.03 0.76
C THR A 67 1.50 14.32 0.54
N ARG A 68 0.93 15.50 0.83
CA ARG A 68 1.63 16.78 0.63
C ARG A 68 2.69 17.00 1.71
N LYS A 69 2.39 16.63 2.96
CA LYS A 69 3.35 16.73 4.07
C LYS A 69 4.43 15.66 3.96
N ALA A 70 4.06 14.44 3.59
CA ALA A 70 5.02 13.38 3.31
C ALA A 70 6.03 13.81 2.25
N ALA A 71 5.58 14.44 1.15
CA ALA A 71 6.46 14.92 0.09
C ALA A 71 7.50 15.95 0.59
N ILE A 72 7.10 16.91 1.41
CA ILE A 72 8.01 17.91 1.99
C ILE A 72 9.08 17.23 2.85
N TRP A 73 8.67 16.31 3.73
CA TRP A 73 9.63 15.62 4.61
C TRP A 73 10.57 14.71 3.84
N LEU A 74 10.08 14.03 2.81
CA LEU A 74 10.92 13.20 1.96
C LEU A 74 11.94 14.05 1.19
N GLU A 75 11.58 15.26 0.75
CA GLU A 75 12.51 16.22 0.14
C GLU A 75 13.57 16.72 1.14
N GLU A 76 13.18 17.03 2.38
CA GLU A 76 14.09 17.44 3.46
C GLU A 76 15.06 16.32 3.86
N GLU A 77 14.59 15.06 3.87
CA GLU A 77 15.40 13.85 4.07
C GLU A 77 16.18 13.47 2.79
N GLY A 78 15.90 14.15 1.67
CA GLY A 78 16.59 14.10 0.39
C GLY A 78 16.33 12.85 -0.47
N TYR A 79 15.20 12.16 -0.24
CA TYR A 79 14.74 11.07 -1.10
C TYR A 79 14.62 11.51 -2.56
N PRO A 80 14.84 10.60 -3.52
CA PRO A 80 14.82 10.95 -4.93
C PRO A 80 13.42 11.38 -5.39
N PRO A 81 13.31 12.26 -6.41
CA PRO A 81 12.03 12.77 -6.90
C PRO A 81 11.02 11.69 -7.30
N GLU A 82 11.48 10.54 -7.78
CA GLU A 82 10.62 9.39 -8.13
C GLU A 82 9.92 8.76 -6.92
N VAL A 83 10.57 8.70 -5.76
CA VAL A 83 9.94 8.24 -4.51
C VAL A 83 8.92 9.26 -4.04
N ILE A 84 9.30 10.54 -4.00
CA ILE A 84 8.43 11.63 -3.58
C ILE A 84 7.17 11.67 -4.45
N ARG A 85 7.34 11.57 -5.78
CA ARG A 85 6.23 11.60 -6.72
C ARG A 85 5.33 10.36 -6.59
N ALA A 86 5.88 9.18 -6.36
CA ALA A 86 5.08 7.97 -6.13
C ALA A 86 4.28 8.04 -4.82
N VAL A 87 4.88 8.58 -3.76
CA VAL A 87 4.18 8.90 -2.51
C VAL A 87 3.11 9.97 -2.74
N GLN A 88 3.26 10.91 -3.67
CA GLN A 88 2.14 11.79 -4.00
C GLN A 88 1.07 11.09 -4.84
N ALA A 89 1.47 10.27 -5.82
CA ALA A 89 0.56 9.67 -6.78
C ALA A 89 -0.44 8.68 -6.17
N HIS A 90 -0.13 8.04 -5.03
CA HIS A 90 -1.11 7.18 -4.36
C HIS A 90 -2.33 7.97 -3.84
N GLY A 91 -2.16 9.26 -3.54
CA GLY A 91 -3.22 10.19 -3.17
C GLY A 91 -3.78 11.01 -4.34
N TRP A 92 -3.84 10.46 -5.56
CA TRP A 92 -4.23 11.22 -6.77
C TRP A 92 -5.52 12.02 -6.60
N ASP A 93 -6.58 11.39 -6.08
CA ASP A 93 -7.89 12.04 -5.90
C ASP A 93 -7.88 13.16 -4.83
N ILE A 94 -6.80 13.28 -4.06
CA ILE A 94 -6.60 14.26 -2.99
C ILE A 94 -5.76 15.46 -3.46
N ASN A 95 -4.68 15.16 -4.19
CA ASN A 95 -3.65 16.14 -4.52
C ASN A 95 -3.56 16.49 -6.01
N GLY A 96 -4.23 15.74 -6.88
CA GLY A 96 -4.22 15.94 -8.33
C GLY A 96 -2.98 15.39 -9.04
N VAL A 97 -2.07 14.71 -8.34
CA VAL A 97 -0.86 14.09 -8.91
C VAL A 97 -1.24 12.75 -9.53
N GLU A 98 -1.49 12.76 -10.83
CA GLU A 98 -1.87 11.57 -11.58
C GLU A 98 -0.73 10.51 -11.61
N PRO A 99 -1.04 9.21 -11.38
CA PRO A 99 -0.12 8.10 -11.57
C PRO A 99 0.24 7.90 -13.04
N ARG A 100 1.52 7.95 -13.38
CA ARG A 100 2.04 7.88 -14.76
C ARG A 100 2.95 6.68 -14.96
N SER A 101 3.94 6.52 -14.09
CA SER A 101 4.89 5.41 -14.13
C SER A 101 4.22 4.10 -13.68
N LEU A 102 4.87 2.98 -13.96
CA LEU A 102 4.38 1.68 -13.52
C LEU A 102 4.36 1.58 -11.98
N MET A 103 5.40 2.08 -11.30
CA MET A 103 5.49 2.12 -9.84
C MET A 103 4.35 2.94 -9.23
N GLU A 104 4.06 4.12 -9.79
CA GLU A 104 3.00 5.01 -9.32
C GLU A 104 1.61 4.40 -9.47
N LYS A 105 1.33 3.77 -10.63
CA LYS A 105 0.07 3.07 -10.87
C LYS A 105 -0.08 1.88 -9.93
N THR A 106 1.03 1.22 -9.62
CA THR A 106 1.06 0.08 -8.70
C THR A 106 0.72 0.53 -7.28
N ILE A 107 1.42 1.52 -6.71
CA ILE A 107 1.13 1.97 -5.34
C ILE A 107 -0.31 2.48 -5.20
N TYR A 108 -0.81 3.23 -6.19
CA TYR A 108 -2.20 3.70 -6.23
C TYR A 108 -3.22 2.54 -6.23
N ALA A 109 -2.94 1.44 -6.95
CA ALA A 109 -3.83 0.29 -7.00
C ALA A 109 -3.76 -0.60 -5.75
N LEU A 110 -2.58 -0.69 -5.12
CA LEU A 110 -2.30 -1.70 -4.10
C LEU A 110 -2.57 -1.22 -2.68
N ASP A 111 -2.39 0.07 -2.38
CA ASP A 111 -2.55 0.63 -1.04
C ASP A 111 -3.85 0.18 -0.35
N GLU A 112 -4.99 0.67 -0.84
CA GLU A 112 -6.33 0.32 -0.34
C GLU A 112 -6.65 -1.19 -0.46
N LEU A 113 -6.11 -1.84 -1.49
CA LEU A 113 -6.34 -3.27 -1.73
C LEU A 113 -5.68 -4.14 -0.66
N THR A 114 -4.50 -3.78 -0.17
CA THR A 114 -3.83 -4.51 0.92
C THR A 114 -4.66 -4.47 2.20
N GLY A 115 -5.14 -3.28 2.59
CA GLY A 115 -6.03 -3.11 3.74
C GLY A 115 -7.32 -3.91 3.59
N PHE A 116 -7.91 -3.94 2.40
CA PHE A 116 -9.08 -4.76 2.11
C PHE A 116 -8.83 -6.26 2.29
N VAL A 117 -7.74 -6.79 1.73
CA VAL A 117 -7.38 -8.20 1.82
C VAL A 117 -7.13 -8.62 3.28
N ILE A 118 -6.42 -7.79 4.05
CA ILE A 118 -6.18 -8.01 5.48
C ILE A 118 -7.51 -8.03 6.25
N ALA A 119 -8.41 -7.08 6.00
CA ALA A 119 -9.73 -7.05 6.63
C ALA A 119 -10.51 -8.35 6.35
N VAL A 120 -10.45 -8.86 5.11
CA VAL A 120 -11.10 -10.14 4.75
C VAL A 120 -10.50 -11.30 5.53
N ALA A 121 -9.18 -11.34 5.71
CA ALA A 121 -8.52 -12.37 6.50
C ALA A 121 -8.94 -12.32 7.98
N LEU A 122 -8.97 -11.14 8.59
CA LEU A 122 -9.28 -10.93 10.01
C LEU A 122 -10.66 -11.45 10.44
N VAL A 123 -11.64 -11.43 9.55
CA VAL A 123 -13.01 -11.90 9.84
C VAL A 123 -13.21 -13.39 9.58
N ARG A 124 -12.20 -14.11 9.10
CA ARG A 124 -12.25 -15.56 8.94
C ARG A 124 -11.92 -16.28 10.25
N PRO A 125 -12.47 -17.49 10.48
CA PRO A 125 -12.08 -18.29 11.65
C PRO A 125 -10.58 -18.57 11.74
N SER A 126 -9.91 -18.78 10.60
CA SER A 126 -8.47 -19.02 10.52
C SER A 126 -7.62 -17.79 10.81
N LYS A 127 -8.14 -16.58 10.59
CA LYS A 127 -7.38 -15.32 10.59
C LYS A 127 -6.06 -15.39 9.82
N SER A 128 -5.99 -16.21 8.77
CA SER A 128 -4.76 -16.47 8.02
C SER A 128 -4.94 -16.12 6.55
N LEU A 129 -3.83 -15.75 5.89
CA LEU A 129 -3.76 -15.53 4.46
C LEU A 129 -3.51 -16.84 3.69
N ASN A 130 -3.05 -17.90 4.37
CA ASN A 130 -2.71 -19.17 3.73
C ASN A 130 -3.93 -19.86 3.13
N ASP A 131 -5.07 -19.81 3.80
CA ASP A 131 -6.35 -20.36 3.31
C ASP A 131 -7.25 -19.31 2.66
N LEU A 132 -6.74 -18.08 2.46
CA LEU A 132 -7.44 -17.02 1.75
C LEU A 132 -7.35 -17.24 0.24
N GLU A 133 -8.51 -17.25 -0.41
CA GLU A 133 -8.67 -17.39 -1.86
C GLU A 133 -9.41 -16.18 -2.43
N VAL A 134 -9.14 -15.86 -3.70
CA VAL A 134 -9.75 -14.73 -4.44
C VAL A 134 -11.27 -14.72 -4.32
N LYS A 135 -11.93 -15.89 -4.42
CA LYS A 135 -13.39 -16.00 -4.33
C LYS A 135 -13.96 -15.45 -3.01
N SER A 136 -13.23 -15.61 -1.90
CA SER A 136 -13.63 -15.12 -0.59
C SER A 136 -13.52 -13.60 -0.51
N VAL A 137 -12.44 -13.04 -1.07
CA VAL A 137 -12.25 -11.58 -1.18
C VAL A 137 -13.34 -10.97 -2.07
N LYS A 138 -13.62 -11.56 -3.24
CA LYS A 138 -14.69 -11.11 -4.15
C LYS A 138 -16.07 -11.17 -3.53
N LYS A 139 -16.34 -12.15 -2.66
CA LYS A 139 -17.60 -12.22 -1.92
C LYS A 139 -17.75 -10.99 -1.00
N LYS A 140 -16.69 -10.62 -0.29
CA LYS A 140 -16.66 -9.42 0.57
C LYS A 140 -16.61 -8.12 -0.23
N TRP A 141 -16.03 -8.12 -1.43
CA TRP A 141 -15.99 -6.96 -2.32
C TRP A 141 -17.39 -6.40 -2.61
N LYS A 142 -18.36 -7.30 -2.81
CA LYS A 142 -19.77 -6.97 -3.08
C LYS A 142 -20.52 -6.41 -1.88
N ASP A 143 -20.05 -6.68 -0.67
CA ASP A 143 -20.62 -6.16 0.57
C ASP A 143 -20.07 -4.75 0.82
N LYS A 144 -20.82 -3.72 0.43
CA LYS A 144 -20.39 -2.32 0.57
C LYS A 144 -20.31 -1.85 2.02
N ALA A 145 -20.94 -2.57 2.97
CA ALA A 145 -20.83 -2.25 4.40
C ALA A 145 -19.58 -2.86 5.04
N PHE A 146 -18.95 -3.83 4.39
CA PHE A 146 -17.68 -4.40 4.83
C PHE A 146 -16.52 -3.47 4.48
N ALA A 147 -15.59 -3.25 5.41
CA ALA A 147 -14.44 -2.37 5.22
C ALA A 147 -14.82 -1.02 4.59
N ARG A 148 -15.76 -0.28 5.24
CA ARG A 148 -16.27 1.01 4.73
C ARG A 148 -15.21 2.09 4.56
N GLY A 149 -14.08 1.96 5.27
CA GLY A 149 -12.94 2.87 5.12
C GLY A 149 -12.21 2.71 3.80
N VAL A 150 -12.36 1.56 3.12
CA VAL A 150 -11.68 1.29 1.85
C VAL A 150 -12.46 1.87 0.68
N ASP A 151 -11.82 2.75 -0.08
CA ASP A 151 -12.37 3.24 -1.33
C ASP A 151 -12.16 2.23 -2.47
N ARG A 152 -13.22 1.46 -2.76
CA ARG A 152 -13.22 0.49 -3.85
C ARG A 152 -13.05 1.13 -5.23
N THR A 153 -13.44 2.40 -5.39
CA THR A 153 -13.34 3.10 -6.68
C THR A 153 -11.90 3.43 -7.01
N VAL A 154 -11.07 3.74 -6.00
CA VAL A 154 -9.62 3.92 -6.15
C VAL A 154 -8.96 2.64 -6.64
N ILE A 155 -9.28 1.50 -6.01
CA ILE A 155 -8.77 0.19 -6.42
C ILE A 155 -9.22 -0.18 -7.85
N GLU A 156 -10.49 0.08 -8.20
CA GLU A 156 -11.02 -0.19 -9.55
C GLU A 156 -10.31 0.67 -10.61
N LYS A 157 -10.12 1.97 -10.36
CA LYS A 157 -9.32 2.86 -11.22
C LYS A 157 -7.87 2.39 -11.34
N GLY A 158 -7.25 1.97 -10.23
CA GLY A 158 -5.89 1.45 -10.21
C GLY A 158 -5.74 0.19 -11.07
N ALA A 159 -6.71 -0.73 -11.00
CA ALA A 159 -6.77 -1.90 -11.85
C ALA A 159 -6.85 -1.54 -13.35
N GLU A 160 -7.70 -0.57 -13.69
CA GLU A 160 -7.81 -0.05 -15.06
C GLU A 160 -6.51 0.59 -15.56
N LEU A 161 -5.84 1.40 -14.72
CA LEU A 161 -4.57 2.04 -15.06
C LEU A 161 -3.43 1.04 -15.31
N LEU A 162 -3.44 -0.07 -14.58
CA LEU A 162 -2.49 -1.19 -14.77
C LEU A 162 -2.87 -2.09 -15.95
N GLY A 163 -4.11 -2.00 -16.44
CA GLY A 163 -4.64 -2.95 -17.42
C GLY A 163 -4.73 -4.38 -16.88
N GLU A 164 -4.79 -4.54 -15.55
CA GLU A 164 -4.87 -5.85 -14.88
C GLU A 164 -6.29 -6.09 -14.34
N PRO A 165 -6.86 -7.30 -14.54
CA PRO A 165 -8.12 -7.65 -13.90
C PRO A 165 -8.00 -7.61 -12.37
N LEU A 166 -9.03 -7.08 -11.68
CA LEU A 166 -9.07 -7.02 -10.22
C LEU A 166 -8.82 -8.38 -9.55
N ASP A 167 -9.29 -9.48 -10.16
CA ASP A 167 -9.06 -10.84 -9.67
C ASP A 167 -7.58 -11.21 -9.61
N VAL A 168 -6.79 -10.73 -10.58
CA VAL A 168 -5.34 -10.93 -10.62
C VAL A 168 -4.68 -10.10 -9.53
N LEU A 169 -5.04 -8.81 -9.40
CA LEU A 169 -4.49 -7.96 -8.32
C LEU A 169 -4.78 -8.53 -6.92
N ILE A 170 -6.01 -8.99 -6.67
CA ILE A 170 -6.36 -9.66 -5.42
C ILE A 170 -5.47 -10.88 -5.18
N GLN A 171 -5.28 -11.70 -6.22
CA GLN A 171 -4.49 -12.92 -6.10
C GLN A 171 -3.03 -12.61 -5.73
N GLU A 172 -2.46 -11.62 -6.39
CA GLU A 172 -1.06 -11.21 -6.23
C GLU A 172 -0.83 -10.51 -4.88
N VAL A 173 -1.78 -9.70 -4.41
CA VAL A 173 -1.73 -9.14 -3.05
C VAL A 173 -1.81 -10.25 -2.00
N ILE A 174 -2.69 -11.24 -2.14
CA ILE A 174 -2.72 -12.38 -1.21
C ILE A 174 -1.35 -13.07 -1.17
N TYR A 175 -0.72 -13.30 -2.32
CA TYR A 175 0.61 -13.94 -2.38
C TYR A 175 1.70 -13.07 -1.79
N ALA A 176 1.68 -11.76 -2.02
CA ALA A 176 2.64 -10.82 -1.46
C ALA A 176 2.59 -10.76 0.07
N LEU A 177 1.39 -10.85 0.66
CA LEU A 177 1.19 -10.69 2.10
C LEU A 177 1.38 -12.00 2.90
N ARG A 178 1.22 -13.18 2.28
CA ARG A 178 1.37 -14.48 2.96
C ARG A 178 2.70 -14.64 3.71
N PRO A 179 3.88 -14.32 3.12
CA PRO A 179 5.16 -14.49 3.80
C PRO A 179 5.29 -13.68 5.09
N ILE A 180 4.56 -12.56 5.20
CA ILE A 180 4.63 -11.63 6.34
C ILE A 180 3.38 -11.66 7.22
N GLU A 181 2.50 -12.66 7.08
CA GLU A 181 1.18 -12.66 7.75
C GLU A 181 1.28 -12.47 9.27
N LYS A 182 2.32 -13.04 9.90
CA LYS A 182 2.56 -12.92 11.35
C LYS A 182 2.88 -11.49 11.77
N GLU A 183 3.64 -10.76 10.95
CA GLU A 183 3.97 -9.36 11.18
C GLU A 183 2.71 -8.48 11.08
N LEU A 184 1.75 -8.90 10.24
CA LEU A 184 0.45 -8.25 10.08
C LEU A 184 -0.57 -8.63 11.17
N GLY A 185 -0.19 -9.46 12.15
CA GLY A 185 -1.08 -9.93 13.22
C GLY A 185 -2.10 -10.98 12.76
N LEU A 186 -1.78 -11.72 11.69
CA LEU A 186 -2.53 -12.84 11.14
C LEU A 186 -1.80 -14.16 11.43
N GLY A 187 -2.51 -15.28 11.29
CA GLY A 187 -1.98 -16.64 11.51
C GLY A 187 -2.31 -17.25 12.86
#